data_AF-A0AAE1Y616-F1
#
_entry.id   AF-A0AAE1Y616-F1
#
_cell.length_a   1.000
_cell.length_b   1.000
_cell.length_c   1.000
_cell.angle_alpha   90.00
_cell.angle_beta   90.00
_cell.angle_gamma   90.00
#
_symmetry.space_group_name_H-M   'P 1'
#
loop_
_entity.id
_entity.type
_entity.pdbx_description
1 polymer ?
#
loop_
_entity_poly.entity_id
_entity_poly.type
_entity_poly.pdbx_seq_one_letter_code
_entity_poly.pdbx_strand_id
1 'polypeptide(L)'
;MVTLCVYAAICKHEGKVLRFPGCKAAWDGYSDCSDADLIAEHQIWAAVDPFAKNEAFNVSNGDVFKWKHFWKVLAEQFGVECGKYEEGETLTLQELMKDKGPVWDEIVKKNELMPSKLEDVGIWWFGDVILGNECFLDTMNKSKEHGFLGFRNSKNSFVSWIDKAKAYKIVP
;
A
#
# COMPACT_ATOMS: atom_id res chain seq x y z
N MET A 1 1.33 -0.06 3.08
CA MET A 1 0.72 1.19 2.55
C MET A 1 1.38 2.45 3.11
N VAL A 2 1.57 2.59 4.44
CA VAL A 2 2.26 3.76 5.05
C VAL A 2 3.62 4.05 4.40
N THR A 3 4.42 3.01 4.12
CA THR A 3 5.69 3.10 3.36
C THR A 3 5.59 3.97 2.11
N LEU A 4 4.55 3.78 1.27
CA LEU A 4 4.40 4.53 0.02
C LEU A 4 3.96 5.98 0.27
N CYS A 5 3.19 6.22 1.34
CA CYS A 5 2.79 7.56 1.77
C CYS A 5 4.00 8.37 2.24
N VAL A 6 4.90 7.74 3.02
CA VAL A 6 6.16 8.36 3.48
C VAL A 6 7.05 8.70 2.29
N TYR A 7 7.20 7.77 1.33
CA TYR A 7 7.94 8.04 0.10
C TYR A 7 7.34 9.23 -0.69
N ALA A 8 6.01 9.26 -0.85
CA ALA A 8 5.33 10.35 -1.54
C ALA A 8 5.47 11.69 -0.82
N ALA A 9 5.41 11.71 0.51
CA ALA A 9 5.65 12.89 1.33
C ALA A 9 7.09 13.42 1.17
N ILE A 10 8.09 12.53 1.13
CA ILE A 10 9.49 12.90 0.88
C ILE A 10 9.65 13.46 -0.54
N CYS A 11 9.09 12.81 -1.58
CA CYS A 11 9.11 13.34 -2.94
C CYS A 11 8.49 14.74 -3.01
N LYS A 12 7.34 14.95 -2.36
CA LYS A 12 6.66 16.24 -2.29
C LYS A 12 7.52 17.31 -1.61
N HIS A 13 8.15 16.96 -0.48
CA HIS A 13 9.02 17.85 0.27
C HIS A 13 10.25 18.27 -0.54
N GLU A 14 10.85 17.35 -1.29
CA GLU A 14 12.03 17.60 -2.12
C GLU A 14 11.70 18.17 -3.52
N GLY A 15 10.42 18.35 -3.86
CA GLY A 15 10.01 18.81 -5.19
C GLY A 15 10.34 17.81 -6.31
N LYS A 16 10.39 16.51 -5.99
CA LYS A 16 10.73 15.43 -6.93
C LYS A 16 9.49 14.70 -7.44
N VAL A 17 9.63 14.12 -8.63
CA VAL A 17 8.65 13.19 -9.20
C VAL A 17 8.54 11.94 -8.32
N LEU A 18 7.31 11.43 -8.17
CA LEU A 18 7.04 10.14 -7.56
C LEU A 18 7.40 9.02 -8.54
N ARG A 19 8.69 8.70 -8.67
CA ARG A 19 9.18 7.62 -9.55
C ARG A 19 8.70 6.27 -9.07
N PHE A 20 8.33 5.37 -9.98
CA PHE A 20 7.89 4.01 -9.66
C PHE A 20 9.10 3.06 -9.48
N PRO A 21 9.40 2.58 -8.25
CA PRO A 21 10.57 1.74 -7.97
C PRO A 21 10.17 0.26 -8.03
N GLY A 22 9.84 -0.24 -9.23
CA GLY A 22 9.32 -1.59 -9.40
C GLY A 22 9.49 -2.13 -10.81
N CYS A 23 8.98 -3.34 -11.03
CA CYS A 23 9.12 -4.03 -12.32
C CYS A 23 7.89 -3.83 -13.23
N LYS A 24 8.06 -4.14 -14.52
CA LYS A 24 6.99 -4.06 -15.53
C LYS A 24 5.78 -4.92 -15.18
N ALA A 25 6.00 -6.10 -14.61
CA ALA A 25 4.95 -7.03 -14.25
C ALA A 25 4.03 -6.45 -13.16
N ALA A 26 4.60 -5.82 -12.12
CA ALA A 26 3.80 -5.10 -11.12
C ALA A 26 3.07 -3.90 -11.73
N TRP A 27 3.73 -3.14 -12.61
CA TRP A 27 3.16 -1.93 -13.20
C TRP A 27 1.93 -2.17 -14.09
N ASP A 28 2.04 -3.11 -15.04
CA ASP A 28 1.02 -3.38 -16.06
C ASP A 28 0.17 -4.63 -15.80
N GLY A 29 0.65 -5.55 -14.96
CA GLY A 29 -0.07 -6.75 -14.55
C GLY A 29 -1.21 -6.45 -13.57
N TYR A 30 -2.00 -7.48 -13.29
CA TYR A 30 -3.03 -7.41 -12.25
C TYR A 30 -2.41 -7.70 -10.89
N SER A 31 -2.94 -7.04 -9.86
CA SER A 31 -2.63 -7.29 -8.47
C SER A 31 -3.92 -7.30 -7.67
N ASP A 32 -3.94 -8.06 -6.58
CA ASP A 32 -4.96 -7.96 -5.54
C ASP A 32 -4.33 -7.46 -4.23
N CYS A 33 -5.18 -7.17 -3.26
CA CYS A 33 -4.76 -6.83 -1.91
C CYS A 33 -5.85 -7.16 -0.91
N SER A 34 -5.51 -7.06 0.37
CA SER A 34 -6.37 -7.41 1.48
C SER A 34 -6.47 -6.22 2.44
N ASP A 35 -7.65 -5.62 2.49
CA ASP A 35 -7.98 -4.54 3.41
C ASP A 35 -7.96 -5.04 4.86
N ALA A 36 -7.34 -4.29 5.78
CA ALA A 36 -7.17 -4.75 7.16
C ALA A 36 -8.49 -4.83 7.93
N ASP A 37 -9.48 -3.99 7.63
CA ASP A 37 -10.80 -4.06 8.27
C ASP A 37 -11.58 -5.27 7.69
N LEU A 38 -11.43 -5.56 6.40
CA LEU A 38 -12.01 -6.78 5.78
C LEU A 38 -11.38 -8.06 6.35
N ILE A 39 -10.07 -8.07 6.59
CA ILE A 39 -9.38 -9.19 7.27
C ILE A 39 -9.95 -9.37 8.67
N ALA A 40 -10.16 -8.28 9.43
CA ALA A 40 -10.74 -8.36 10.76
C ALA A 40 -12.18 -8.92 10.71
N GLU A 41 -13.01 -8.45 9.78
CA GLU A 41 -14.36 -8.99 9.53
C GLU A 41 -14.33 -10.49 9.20
N HIS A 42 -13.38 -10.92 8.37
CA HIS A 42 -13.19 -12.32 7.98
C HIS A 42 -12.77 -13.19 9.16
N GLN A 43 -11.86 -12.71 10.01
CA GLN A 43 -11.48 -13.41 11.24
C GLN A 43 -12.63 -13.51 12.24
N ILE A 44 -13.42 -12.44 12.39
CA ILE A 44 -14.62 -12.44 13.24
C ILE A 44 -15.64 -13.45 12.71
N TRP A 45 -15.91 -13.43 11.40
CA TRP A 45 -16.79 -14.41 10.75
C TRP A 45 -16.34 -15.85 11.03
N ALA A 46 -15.06 -16.16 10.80
CA ALA A 46 -14.53 -17.49 11.02
C ALA A 46 -14.59 -17.95 12.49
N ALA A 47 -14.54 -17.00 13.44
CA ALA A 47 -14.64 -17.29 14.86
C ALA A 47 -16.07 -17.62 15.32
N VAL A 48 -17.09 -17.08 14.66
CA VAL A 48 -18.50 -17.17 15.11
C VAL A 48 -19.37 -18.08 14.25
N ASP A 49 -19.04 -18.25 12.97
CA ASP A 49 -19.84 -19.02 12.04
C ASP A 49 -19.52 -20.53 12.12
N PRO A 50 -20.50 -21.41 12.42
CA PRO A 50 -20.29 -22.86 12.45
C PRO A 50 -19.77 -23.44 11.14
N PHE A 51 -20.12 -22.86 9.98
CA PHE A 51 -19.69 -23.33 8.66
C PHE A 51 -18.24 -22.95 8.35
N ALA A 52 -17.63 -22.04 9.11
CA ALA A 52 -16.25 -21.59 8.90
C ALA A 52 -15.23 -22.30 9.82
N LYS A 53 -15.67 -23.19 10.71
CA LYS A 53 -14.80 -23.82 11.70
C LYS A 53 -13.85 -24.84 11.08
N ASN A 54 -12.62 -24.87 11.59
CA ASN A 54 -11.57 -25.83 11.22
C ASN A 54 -11.18 -25.79 9.74
N GLU A 55 -11.33 -24.65 9.09
CA GLU A 55 -11.05 -24.45 7.68
C GLU A 55 -9.98 -23.38 7.48
N ALA A 56 -9.14 -23.59 6.47
CA ALA A 56 -8.25 -22.55 5.95
C ALA A 56 -8.96 -21.80 4.80
N PHE A 57 -8.95 -20.47 4.87
CA PHE A 57 -9.59 -19.59 3.89
C PHE A 57 -8.64 -18.48 3.44
N ASN A 58 -8.71 -18.13 2.16
CA ASN A 58 -8.09 -16.92 1.64
C ASN A 58 -8.94 -15.68 2.02
N VAL A 59 -8.29 -14.52 2.02
CA VAL A 59 -8.94 -13.22 2.24
C VAL A 59 -8.29 -12.15 1.38
N SER A 60 -8.91 -11.84 0.25
CA SER A 60 -8.60 -10.72 -0.62
C SER A 60 -9.85 -9.87 -0.85
N ASN A 61 -9.67 -8.65 -1.36
CA ASN A 61 -10.74 -7.66 -1.49
C ASN A 61 -11.88 -8.06 -2.44
N GLY A 62 -11.68 -9.06 -3.30
CA GLY A 62 -12.65 -9.52 -4.28
C GLY A 62 -12.63 -8.75 -5.61
N ASP A 63 -11.65 -7.86 -5.80
CA ASP A 63 -11.36 -7.18 -7.05
C ASP A 63 -9.85 -7.21 -7.37
N VAL A 64 -9.45 -6.71 -8.54
CA VAL A 64 -8.06 -6.58 -8.96
C VAL A 64 -7.77 -5.14 -9.37
N PHE A 65 -6.51 -4.72 -9.24
CA PHE A 65 -6.03 -3.42 -9.68
C PHE A 65 -4.72 -3.55 -10.48
N LYS A 66 -4.23 -2.42 -10.98
CA LYS A 66 -2.88 -2.29 -11.57
C LYS A 66 -2.14 -1.18 -10.86
N TRP A 67 -0.87 -1.37 -10.55
CA TRP A 67 -0.08 -0.35 -9.86
C TRP A 67 -0.03 0.96 -10.63
N LYS A 68 -0.03 0.95 -11.98
CA LYS A 68 -0.09 2.20 -12.76
C LYS A 68 -1.28 3.11 -12.44
N HIS A 69 -2.41 2.54 -12.03
CA HIS A 69 -3.58 3.33 -11.63
C HIS A 69 -3.46 3.81 -10.18
N PHE A 70 -3.00 2.94 -9.28
CA PHE A 70 -2.83 3.30 -7.87
C PHE A 70 -1.70 4.31 -7.66
N TRP A 71 -0.66 4.26 -8.49
CA TRP A 71 0.43 5.22 -8.47
C TRP A 71 -0.05 6.63 -8.78
N LYS A 72 -0.95 6.77 -9.76
CA LYS A 72 -1.62 8.03 -10.06
C LYS A 72 -2.47 8.52 -8.88
N VAL A 73 -3.22 7.62 -8.23
CA VAL A 73 -4.00 7.97 -7.03
C VAL A 73 -3.10 8.46 -5.90
N LEU A 74 -1.99 7.79 -5.65
CA LEU A 74 -1.01 8.19 -4.63
C LEU A 74 -0.42 9.58 -4.95
N ALA A 75 -0.03 9.81 -6.21
CA ALA A 75 0.49 11.08 -6.66
C ALA A 75 -0.53 12.23 -6.47
N GLU A 76 -1.79 11.99 -6.82
CA GLU A 76 -2.90 12.95 -6.62
C GLU A 76 -3.11 13.24 -5.13
N GLN A 77 -3.09 12.21 -4.27
CA GLN A 77 -3.30 12.35 -2.82
C GLN A 77 -2.22 13.19 -2.12
N PHE A 78 -0.99 13.20 -2.64
CA PHE A 78 0.13 13.98 -2.09
C PHE A 78 0.45 15.24 -2.91
N GLY A 79 -0.30 15.49 -4.00
CA GLY A 79 -0.07 16.62 -4.90
C GLY A 79 1.35 16.63 -5.47
N VAL A 80 1.87 15.46 -5.84
CA VAL A 80 3.21 15.26 -6.41
C VAL A 80 3.10 14.83 -7.87
N GLU A 81 4.09 15.15 -8.69
CA GLU A 81 4.11 14.69 -10.08
C GLU A 81 4.21 13.15 -10.14
N CYS A 82 3.33 12.52 -10.93
CA CYS A 82 3.28 11.06 -11.06
C CYS A 82 4.35 10.56 -12.04
N GLY A 83 5.30 9.77 -11.56
CA GLY A 83 6.22 9.03 -12.41
C GLY A 83 5.52 7.89 -13.16
N LYS A 84 6.24 7.31 -14.12
CA LYS A 84 5.84 6.12 -14.88
C LYS A 84 6.87 5.02 -14.66
N TYR A 85 6.56 3.79 -15.06
CA TYR A 85 7.57 2.76 -15.21
C TYR A 85 8.59 3.17 -16.28
N GLU A 86 9.88 3.05 -15.95
CA GLU A 86 11.02 3.36 -16.81
C GLU A 86 11.73 2.04 -17.15
N GLU A 87 11.79 1.68 -18.43
CA GLU A 87 12.37 0.40 -18.87
C GLU A 87 13.91 0.45 -18.79
N GLY A 88 14.51 -0.58 -18.19
CA GLY A 88 15.97 -0.70 -18.04
C GLY A 88 16.55 -0.07 -16.78
N GLU A 89 15.73 0.63 -15.97
CA GLU A 89 16.13 1.10 -14.65
C GLU A 89 15.80 0.08 -13.56
N THR A 90 16.75 -0.15 -12.66
CA THR A 90 16.53 -0.90 -11.42
C THR A 90 16.60 0.09 -10.26
N LEU A 91 15.42 0.53 -9.82
CA LEU A 91 15.26 1.46 -8.71
C LEU A 91 14.63 0.74 -7.54
N THR A 92 15.25 0.86 -6.36
CA THR A 92 14.71 0.35 -5.10
C THR A 92 14.39 1.49 -4.16
N LEU A 93 13.32 1.36 -3.37
CA LEU A 93 13.00 2.25 -2.26
C LEU A 93 14.13 2.26 -1.23
N GLN A 94 14.76 1.12 -0.97
CA GLN A 94 15.89 1.05 -0.04
C GLN A 94 17.03 1.99 -0.43
N GLU A 95 17.41 2.02 -1.71
CA GLU A 95 18.47 2.93 -2.20
C GLU A 95 17.99 4.39 -2.23
N LEU A 96 16.78 4.64 -2.72
CA LEU A 96 16.23 6.00 -2.79
C LEU A 96 16.11 6.66 -1.41
N MET A 97 15.78 5.87 -0.38
CA MET A 97 15.46 6.36 0.96
C MET A 97 16.59 6.20 1.98
N LYS A 98 17.72 5.57 1.62
CA LYS A 98 18.83 5.20 2.52
C LYS A 98 19.27 6.31 3.49
N ASP A 99 19.39 7.54 3.00
CA ASP A 99 19.92 8.69 3.75
C ASP A 99 18.84 9.76 4.03
N LYS A 100 17.56 9.38 4.01
CA LYS A 100 16.43 10.32 4.16
C LYS A 100 15.96 10.53 5.60
N GLY A 101 16.63 9.96 6.60
CA GLY A 101 16.30 10.13 8.02
C GLY A 101 16.16 11.61 8.43
N PRO A 102 17.17 12.46 8.20
CA PRO A 102 17.09 13.89 8.54
C PRO A 102 15.99 14.65 7.78
N VAL A 103 15.69 14.24 6.53
CA VAL A 103 14.61 14.84 5.73
C VAL A 103 13.25 14.50 6.35
N TRP A 104 13.08 13.26 6.82
CA TRP A 104 11.88 12.85 7.53
C TRP A 104 11.70 13.59 8.85
N ASP A 105 12.77 13.77 9.64
CA ASP A 105 12.74 14.55 10.87
C ASP A 105 12.27 16.00 10.62
N GLU A 106 12.70 16.61 9.52
CA GLU A 106 12.22 17.93 9.10
C GLU A 106 10.73 17.90 8.75
N ILE A 107 10.27 16.91 7.97
CA ILE A 107 8.85 16.75 7.60
C ILE A 107 7.99 16.60 8.85
N VAL A 108 8.39 15.75 9.80
CA VAL A 108 7.69 15.53 11.07
C VAL A 108 7.57 16.83 11.85
N LYS A 109 8.67 17.56 12.00
CA LYS A 109 8.69 18.82 12.75
C LYS A 109 7.86 19.91 12.06
N LYS A 110 7.99 20.07 10.74
CA LYS A 110 7.33 21.14 9.97
C LYS A 110 5.82 20.97 9.89
N ASN A 111 5.33 19.73 9.85
CA ASN A 111 3.91 19.42 9.72
C ASN A 111 3.25 18.98 11.04
N GLU A 112 3.97 19.08 12.16
CA GLU A 112 3.48 18.69 13.50
C GLU A 112 2.94 17.25 13.54
N LEU A 113 3.67 16.34 12.90
CA LEU A 113 3.31 14.93 12.82
C LEU A 113 3.59 14.20 14.13
N MET A 114 3.00 13.01 14.26
CA MET A 114 3.37 12.08 15.32
C MET A 114 4.88 11.78 15.23
N PRO A 115 5.64 11.94 16.34
CA PRO A 115 7.06 11.64 16.35
C PRO A 115 7.31 10.21 15.91
N SER A 116 8.07 10.04 14.83
CA SER A 116 8.40 8.74 14.25
C SER A 116 9.77 8.80 13.61
N LYS A 117 10.53 7.69 13.68
CA LYS A 117 11.76 7.55 12.91
C LYS A 117 11.43 6.99 11.53
N LEU A 118 12.28 7.31 10.55
CA LEU A 118 12.04 6.89 9.17
C LEU A 118 11.97 5.36 9.04
N GLU A 119 12.82 4.64 9.76
CA GLU A 119 12.87 3.17 9.77
C GLU A 119 11.61 2.50 10.36
N ASP A 120 10.82 3.21 11.18
CA ASP A 120 9.62 2.67 11.81
C ASP A 120 8.39 2.77 10.89
N VAL A 121 8.36 3.76 10.00
CA VAL A 121 7.22 4.06 9.11
C VAL A 121 7.51 3.75 7.64
N GLY A 122 8.79 3.69 7.28
CA GLY A 122 9.31 3.42 5.95
C GLY A 122 9.89 2.02 5.84
N ILE A 123 9.02 1.02 5.68
CA ILE A 123 9.45 -0.38 5.53
C ILE A 123 9.83 -0.64 4.06
N TRP A 124 11.00 -0.15 3.64
CA TRP A 124 11.42 -0.08 2.23
C TRP A 124 11.59 -1.44 1.57
N TRP A 125 12.26 -2.38 2.25
CA TRP A 125 12.50 -3.73 1.73
C TRP A 125 11.19 -4.42 1.37
N PHE A 126 10.12 -4.19 2.16
CA PHE A 126 8.82 -4.77 1.89
C PHE A 126 8.16 -4.13 0.66
N GLY A 127 8.30 -2.81 0.51
CA GLY A 127 7.87 -2.11 -0.70
C GLY A 127 8.59 -2.65 -1.95
N ASP A 128 9.90 -2.87 -1.87
CA ASP A 128 10.71 -3.45 -2.96
C ASP A 128 10.29 -4.88 -3.31
N VAL A 129 10.01 -5.72 -2.31
CA VAL A 129 9.53 -7.09 -2.53
C VAL A 129 8.18 -7.07 -3.27
N ILE A 130 7.26 -6.19 -2.88
CA ILE A 130 5.93 -6.10 -3.49
C ILE A 130 5.97 -5.51 -4.90
N LEU A 131 6.70 -4.41 -5.11
CA LEU A 131 6.73 -3.70 -6.39
C LEU A 131 7.72 -4.31 -7.40
N GLY A 132 8.72 -5.03 -6.91
CA GLY A 132 9.75 -5.68 -7.73
C GLY A 132 9.32 -7.01 -8.35
N ASN A 133 8.18 -7.57 -7.93
CA ASN A 133 7.70 -8.88 -8.36
C ASN A 133 6.30 -8.83 -8.97
N GLU A 134 5.98 -9.83 -9.79
CA GLU A 134 4.60 -10.05 -10.23
C GLU A 134 3.73 -10.48 -9.04
N CYS A 135 2.49 -9.99 -9.00
CA CYS A 135 1.51 -10.41 -8.02
C CYS A 135 0.81 -11.69 -8.48
N PHE A 136 0.85 -12.75 -7.66
CA PHE A 136 0.11 -13.98 -7.89
C PHE A 136 -1.22 -13.92 -7.14
N LEU A 137 -2.32 -13.89 -7.89
CA LEU A 137 -3.68 -13.71 -7.35
C LEU A 137 -4.16 -14.95 -6.59
N ASP A 138 -5.00 -14.72 -5.59
CA ASP A 138 -5.70 -15.79 -4.86
C ASP A 138 -7.12 -16.06 -5.39
N THR A 139 -7.91 -16.81 -4.62
CA THR A 139 -9.35 -16.95 -4.87
C THR A 139 -10.17 -16.86 -3.59
N MET A 140 -11.23 -16.04 -3.65
CA MET A 140 -12.23 -15.88 -2.59
C MET A 140 -13.40 -16.86 -2.70
N ASN A 141 -13.39 -17.80 -3.66
CA ASN A 141 -14.54 -18.69 -3.90
C ASN A 141 -14.91 -19.51 -2.67
N LYS A 142 -13.93 -20.15 -2.01
CA LYS A 142 -14.19 -20.93 -0.80
C LYS A 142 -14.83 -20.10 0.31
N SER A 143 -14.32 -18.89 0.58
CA SER A 143 -14.89 -17.98 1.59
C SER A 143 -16.34 -17.62 1.26
N LYS A 144 -16.64 -17.27 0.00
CA LYS A 144 -18.01 -16.96 -0.47
C LYS A 144 -18.96 -18.16 -0.39
N GLU A 145 -18.49 -19.34 -0.78
CA GLU A 145 -19.25 -20.60 -0.72
C GLU A 145 -19.61 -20.98 0.72
N HIS A 146 -18.80 -20.55 1.69
CA HIS A 146 -19.05 -20.74 3.12
C HIS A 146 -19.77 -19.54 3.76
N GLY A 147 -20.26 -18.59 2.95
CA GLY A 147 -21.13 -17.49 3.41
C GLY A 147 -20.44 -16.15 3.68
N PHE A 148 -19.11 -16.05 3.54
CA PHE A 148 -18.42 -14.77 3.65
C PHE A 148 -18.54 -13.95 2.37
N LEU A 149 -19.43 -12.96 2.38
CA LEU A 149 -19.69 -12.06 1.26
C LEU A 149 -19.05 -10.66 1.43
N GLY A 150 -18.16 -10.51 2.41
CA GLY A 150 -17.40 -9.28 2.61
C GLY A 150 -16.48 -9.01 1.41
N PHE A 151 -16.47 -7.77 0.94
CA PHE A 151 -15.58 -7.31 -0.13
C PHE A 151 -15.21 -5.84 0.11
N ARG A 152 -14.20 -5.36 -0.60
CA ARG A 152 -13.83 -3.94 -0.64
C ARG A 152 -13.49 -3.54 -2.07
N ASN A 153 -13.84 -2.32 -2.45
CA ASN A 153 -13.26 -1.72 -3.65
C ASN A 153 -11.83 -1.30 -3.31
N SER A 154 -10.83 -1.92 -3.93
CA SER A 154 -9.43 -1.73 -3.55
C SER A 154 -8.95 -0.29 -3.74
N LYS A 155 -9.46 0.45 -4.75
CA LYS A 155 -9.09 1.86 -4.95
C LYS A 155 -9.60 2.73 -3.81
N ASN A 156 -10.86 2.55 -3.42
CA ASN A 156 -11.46 3.31 -2.33
C ASN A 156 -10.82 2.95 -0.98
N SER A 157 -10.52 1.66 -0.77
CA SER A 157 -9.75 1.19 0.38
C SER A 157 -8.38 1.87 0.44
N PHE A 158 -7.63 1.90 -0.67
CA PHE A 158 -6.31 2.54 -0.73
C PHE A 158 -6.38 4.03 -0.34
N VAL A 159 -7.37 4.78 -0.85
CA VAL A 159 -7.60 6.17 -0.46
C VAL A 159 -7.97 6.29 1.03
N SER A 160 -8.92 5.47 1.50
CA SER A 160 -9.36 5.47 2.91
C SER A 160 -8.18 5.27 3.88
N TRP A 161 -7.29 4.33 3.56
CA TRP A 161 -6.12 4.09 4.39
C TRP A 161 -5.10 5.23 4.31
N ILE A 162 -4.89 5.87 3.15
CA ILE A 162 -4.07 7.10 3.04
C ILE A 162 -4.67 8.20 3.93
N ASP A 163 -5.98 8.42 3.84
CA ASP A 163 -6.69 9.43 4.63
C ASP A 163 -6.58 9.13 6.13
N LYS A 164 -6.64 7.85 6.53
CA LYS A 164 -6.40 7.43 7.92
C LYS A 164 -4.98 7.73 8.36
N ALA A 165 -3.95 7.49 7.53
CA ALA A 165 -2.57 7.83 7.87
C ALA A 165 -2.38 9.35 8.08
N LYS A 166 -3.04 10.18 7.26
CA LYS A 166 -3.08 11.64 7.43
C LYS A 166 -3.84 12.08 8.68
N ALA A 167 -5.01 11.50 8.93
CA ALA A 167 -5.85 11.82 10.09
C ALA A 167 -5.14 11.51 11.42
N TYR A 168 -4.34 10.44 11.47
CA TYR A 168 -3.51 10.08 12.61
C TYR A 168 -2.17 10.83 12.64
N LYS A 169 -1.96 11.80 11.74
CA LYS A 169 -0.75 12.60 11.60
C LYS A 169 0.53 11.77 11.47
N ILE A 170 0.49 10.63 10.78
CA ILE A 170 1.69 9.83 10.46
C ILE A 170 2.41 10.45 9.26
N VAL A 171 1.64 10.98 8.32
CA VAL A 171 2.09 11.71 7.12
C VAL A 171 1.32 13.04 7.02
N PRO A 172 1.83 14.04 6.30
CA PRO A 172 1.13 15.31 6.09
C PRO A 172 -0.20 15.17 5.32
#